data_AF-A0A3D5WMS0-F1
#
_entry.id   AF-A0A3D5WMS0-F1
#
_cell.length_a   1.000
_cell.length_b   1.000
_cell.length_c   1.000
_cell.angle_alpha   90.00
_cell.angle_beta   90.00
_cell.angle_gamma   90.00
#
_symmetry.space_group_name_H-M   'P 1'
#
loop_
_entity.id
_entity.type
_entity.pdbx_description
1 polymer ?
#
loop_
_entity_poly.entity_id
_entity_poly.type
_entity_poly.pdbx_seq_one_letter_code
_entity_poly.pdbx_strand_id
1 'polypeptide(L)' 'EQDGMEVDCAYDGEEALSLASSNQYDVILLDVMLPKLTGFEVCQQIRESSDVPIIMLTAKGEDMDKILGLEYGA' A
#
# COMPACT_ATOMS: atom_id res chain seq x y z
N GLU A 1 -15.25 -15.47 -12.23
CA GLU A 1 -14.21 -16.17 -13.01
C GLU A 1 -13.05 -15.19 -13.10
N GLN A 2 -11.97 -15.43 -12.36
CA GLN A 2 -10.78 -14.55 -12.38
C GLN A 2 -9.88 -15.01 -13.52
N ASP A 3 -9.39 -14.07 -14.32
CA ASP A 3 -8.60 -14.28 -15.54
C ASP A 3 -7.19 -14.89 -15.27
N GLY A 4 -7.12 -16.04 -14.57
CA GLY A 4 -5.86 -16.73 -14.27
C GLY A 4 -4.93 -16.01 -13.29
N MET A 5 -5.45 -15.02 -12.54
CA MET A 5 -4.69 -14.29 -11.52
C MET A 5 -4.73 -15.02 -10.17
N GLU A 6 -3.58 -15.16 -9.53
CA GLU A 6 -3.48 -15.56 -8.11
C GLU A 6 -3.59 -14.31 -7.24
N VAL A 7 -4.41 -14.37 -6.19
CA VAL A 7 -4.73 -13.21 -5.35
C VAL A 7 -4.65 -13.60 -3.89
N ASP A 8 -3.83 -12.87 -3.14
CA ASP A 8 -3.83 -12.87 -1.69
C ASP A 8 -4.51 -11.60 -1.17
N CYS A 9 -5.15 -11.69 0.00
CA CYS A 9 -5.80 -10.56 0.66
C CYS A 9 -5.17 -10.31 2.02
N ALA A 10 -4.92 -9.03 2.32
CA ALA A 10 -4.61 -8.54 3.66
C ALA A 10 -5.74 -7.64 4.16
N TYR A 11 -6.05 -7.72 5.46
CA TYR A 11 -7.11 -6.94 6.10
C TYR A 11 -6.59 -5.82 7.00
N ASP A 12 -5.27 -5.79 7.25
CA ASP A 12 -4.58 -4.71 7.96
C ASP A 12 -3.17 -4.50 7.42
N GLY A 13 -2.55 -3.38 7.80
CA GLY A 13 -1.24 -3.02 7.25
C GLY A 13 -0.08 -3.91 7.71
N GLU A 14 -0.15 -4.57 8.87
CA GLU A 14 0.89 -5.51 9.30
C GLU A 14 0.85 -6.80 8.47
N GLU A 15 -0.36 -7.31 8.23
CA GLU A 15 -0.58 -8.46 7.34
C GLU A 15 -0.12 -8.14 5.92
N ALA A 16 -0.41 -6.93 5.42
CA ALA A 16 0.04 -6.49 4.10
C ALA A 16 1.57 -6.49 3.98
N LEU A 17 2.30 -6.01 5.00
CA LEU A 17 3.77 -6.02 5.01
C LEU A 17 4.34 -7.44 5.12
N SER A 18 3.72 -8.30 5.92
CA SER A 18 4.12 -9.70 6.06
C SER A 18 3.99 -10.44 4.72
N LEU A 19 2.86 -10.27 4.02
CA LEU A 19 2.64 -10.86 2.70
C LEU A 19 3.59 -10.27 1.66
N ALA A 20 3.73 -8.94 1.59
CA ALA A 20 4.59 -8.27 0.62
C ALA A 20 6.09 -8.60 0.78
N SER A 21 6.53 -8.99 1.98
CA SER A 21 7.91 -9.43 2.24
C SER A 21 8.12 -10.93 2.05
N SER A 22 7.07 -11.74 2.23
CA SER A 22 7.15 -13.20 2.11
C SER A 22 6.91 -13.71 0.69
N ASN A 23 6.22 -12.94 -0.14
CA ASN A 23 5.81 -13.31 -1.49
C ASN A 23 6.31 -12.29 -2.53
N GLN A 24 6.33 -12.69 -3.80
CA GLN A 24 6.55 -11.78 -4.92
C GLN A 24 5.22 -11.52 -5.62
N TYR A 25 4.83 -10.25 -5.70
CA TYR A 25 3.63 -9.82 -6.40
C TYR A 25 4.01 -9.01 -7.64
N ASP A 26 3.23 -9.15 -8.71
CA ASP A 26 3.37 -8.32 -9.91
C ASP A 26 2.72 -6.93 -9.73
N VAL A 27 1.73 -6.84 -8.84
CA VAL A 27 1.02 -5.60 -8.51
C VAL A 27 0.36 -5.72 -7.13
N ILE A 28 0.30 -4.60 -6.40
CA ILE A 28 -0.42 -4.49 -5.12
C ILE A 28 -1.51 -3.42 -5.26
N LEU A 29 -2.74 -3.78 -4.89
CA LEU A 29 -3.82 -2.82 -4.67
C LEU A 29 -3.86 -2.49 -3.18
N LEU A 30 -3.69 -1.21 -2.83
CA LEU A 30 -3.50 -0.80 -1.44
C LEU A 30 -4.49 0.29 -1.04
N ASP A 31 -5.38 -0.01 -0.10
CA ASP A 31 -6.26 1.01 0.50
C ASP A 31 -5.43 1.99 1.34
N VAL A 32 -5.75 3.28 1.25
CA VAL A 32 -5.18 4.31 2.13
C VAL A 32 -5.62 4.10 3.58
N MET A 33 -6.88 3.73 3.80
CA MET A 33 -7.45 3.52 5.13
C MET A 33 -7.38 2.05 5.51
N LEU A 34 -6.28 1.66 6.15
CA LEU A 34 -6.12 0.33 6.73
C LEU A 34 -6.09 0.38 8.26
N PRO A 35 -6.55 -0.68 8.94
CA PRO A 35 -6.29 -0.87 10.36
C PRO A 35 -4.78 -0.99 10.64
N LYS A 36 -4.39 -0.60 11.85
CA LYS A 36 -3.02 -0.64 12.42
C LYS A 36 -1.99 0.28 11.75
N LEU A 37 -1.84 0.22 10.42
CA LEU A 37 -0.99 1.10 9.63
C LEU A 37 -1.81 1.67 8.48
N THR A 38 -1.53 2.90 8.08
CA THR A 38 -2.12 3.51 6.89
C THR A 38 -1.50 2.93 5.62
N GLY A 39 -2.23 3.01 4.50
CA GLY A 39 -1.69 2.60 3.19
C GLY A 39 -0.43 3.36 2.78
N PHE A 40 -0.24 4.60 3.26
CA PHE A 40 0.99 5.37 3.00
C PHE A 40 2.19 4.78 3.74
N GLU A 41 2.04 4.45 5.03
CA GLU A 41 3.10 3.81 5.83
C GLU A 41 3.46 2.43 5.27
N VAL A 42 2.46 1.65 4.85
CA VAL A 42 2.67 0.35 4.19
C VAL A 42 3.43 0.54 2.88
N CYS A 43 3.00 1.48 2.03
CA CYS A 43 3.66 1.79 0.75
C CYS A 43 5.13 2.19 0.97
N GLN A 44 5.40 3.07 1.93
CA GLN A 44 6.75 3.52 2.26
C GLN A 44 7.66 2.34 2.64
N GLN A 45 7.20 1.46 3.53
CA GLN A 45 7.99 0.30 3.97
C GLN A 45 8.22 -0.73 2.86
N ILE A 46 7.22 -0.99 2.00
CA ILE A 46 7.41 -1.86 0.83
C ILE A 46 8.49 -1.28 -0.09
N ARG A 47 8.50 0.05 -0.28
CA ARG A 47 9.48 0.74 -1.13
C ARG A 47 10.92 0.70 -0.61
N GLU A 48 11.14 0.41 0.66
CA GLU A 48 12.49 0.22 1.19
C GLU A 48 13.18 -1.03 0.60
N SER A 49 12.41 -1.99 0.10
CA SER A 49 12.93 -3.29 -0.34
C SER A 49 12.35 -3.82 -1.66
N SER A 50 11.31 -3.18 -2.21
CA SER A 50 10.61 -3.65 -3.41
C SER A 50 10.13 -2.52 -4.33
N ASP A 51 10.37 -2.71 -5.62
CA ASP A 51 9.89 -1.85 -6.71
C ASP A 51 8.52 -2.28 -7.26
N VAL A 52 7.83 -3.23 -6.60
CA VAL A 52 6.52 -3.73 -7.05
C VAL A 52 5.52 -2.58 -7.31
N PRO A 53 4.83 -2.54 -8.44
CA PRO A 53 3.80 -1.52 -8.70
C PRO A 53 2.71 -1.53 -7.60
N ILE A 54 2.44 -0.36 -7.01
CA ILE A 54 1.39 -0.19 -5.98
C ILE A 54 0.36 0.80 -6.53
N ILE A 55 -0.91 0.38 -6.57
CA ILE A 55 -2.05 1.22 -6.93
C ILE A 55 -2.81 1.56 -5.64
N MET A 56 -2.75 2.82 -5.25
CA MET A 56 -3.47 3.31 -4.07
C MET A 56 -4.98 3.41 -4.37
N LEU A 57 -5.79 2.77 -3.54
CA LEU A 57 -7.24 2.90 -3.55
C LEU A 57 -7.62 4.02 -2.57
N THR A 58 -8.30 5.04 -3.07
CA THR A 58 -8.79 6.14 -2.24
C THR A 58 -10.32 6.17 -2.29
N ALA A 59 -10.94 6.11 -1.13
CA ALA A 59 -12.33 6.52 -0.97
C ALA A 59 -12.31 7.90 -0.31
N LYS A 60 -12.59 8.94 -1.11
CA LYS A 60 -12.84 10.35 -0.73
C LYS A 60 -11.66 11.32 -0.97
N GLY A 61 -11.86 12.21 -1.95
CA GLY A 61 -10.87 13.17 -2.45
C GLY A 61 -10.72 14.46 -1.64
N GLU A 62 -10.50 14.39 -0.32
CA GLU A 62 -10.28 15.61 0.50
C GLU A 62 -8.97 15.61 1.33
N ASP A 63 -8.24 14.50 1.45
CA ASP A 63 -7.04 14.44 2.34
C ASP A 63 -5.70 14.26 1.61
N MET A 64 -5.65 14.47 0.29
CA MET A 64 -4.40 14.42 -0.47
C MET A 64 -3.55 15.71 -0.35
N ASP A 65 -4.04 16.73 0.38
CA ASP A 65 -3.49 18.10 0.38
C ASP A 65 -2.48 18.42 1.50
N LYS A 66 -2.05 17.46 2.33
CA LYS A 66 -1.18 17.79 3.50
C LYS A 66 0.16 17.07 3.61
N ILE A 67 0.40 15.97 2.88
CA ILE A 67 1.55 15.10 3.21
C ILE A 67 2.81 15.34 2.35
N LEU A 68 2.71 15.83 1.10
CA LEU A 68 3.94 16.06 0.30
C LEU A 68 4.66 17.39 0.56
N GLY A 69 4.06 18.31 1.33
CA GLY A 69 4.61 19.66 1.54
C GLY A 69 5.54 19.84 2.74
N LEU A 70 5.64 18.86 3.66
CA LEU A 70 6.32 19.06 4.95
C LEU A 70 7.49 18.12 5.25
N GLU A 71 7.66 16.99 4.55
CA GLU A 71 8.77 16.05 4.86
C GLU A 71 10.05 16.28 4.04
N TYR A 72 10.04 17.17 3.04
CA TYR A 72 11.25 17.57 2.29
C TYR A 72 11.86 18.93 2.70
N GLY A 73 11.46 19.48 3.85
CA GLY A 73 12.20 20.56 4.50
C GLY A 73 11.40 21.85 4.69
N ALA A 74 11.06 22.10 5.96
CA ALA A 74 11.13 23.42 6.58
C ALA A 74 12.18 23.35 7.70
#